data_AF-A0A7C2BQP3-F1
#
_entry.id   AF-A0A7C2BQP3-F1
#
_cell.length_a   1.000
_cell.length_b   1.000
_cell.length_c   1.000
_cell.angle_alpha   90.00
_cell.angle_beta   90.00
_cell.angle_gamma   90.00
#
_symmetry.space_group_name_H-M   'P 1'
#
loop_
_entity.id
_entity.type
_entity.pdbx_description
1 polymer ?
#
loop_
_entity_poly.entity_id
_entity_poly.type
_entity_poly.pdbx_seq_one_letter_code
_entity_poly.pdbx_strand_id
1 'polypeptide(L)' 'MDNNTGLSLRIYNMSKLILGPKLTFDPKTEKFVGADSAEANKLLRYEMRKEFAIQQISI' A
#
# COMPACT_ATOMS: atom_id res chain seq x y z
N MET A 1 -21.56 40.51 -1.44
CA MET A 1 -20.22 40.24 -0.88
C MET A 1 -20.48 39.49 0.40
N ASP A 2 -20.49 38.16 0.29
CA ASP A 2 -21.01 37.27 1.31
C ASP A 2 -19.90 36.24 1.52
N ASN A 3 -19.22 36.37 2.65
CA ASN A 3 -17.93 35.77 2.91
C ASN A 3 -18.19 34.51 3.74
N ASN A 4 -18.37 33.35 3.10
CA ASN A 4 -18.50 32.08 3.81
C ASN A 4 -17.38 31.11 3.37
N THR A 5 -16.23 31.29 4.00
CA THR A 5 -15.15 30.30 4.09
C THR A 5 -15.63 29.13 4.96
N GLY A 6 -16.24 28.12 4.33
CA GLY A 6 -16.73 26.92 5.01
C GLY A 6 -16.37 25.68 4.22
N LEU A 7 -15.39 24.93 4.72
CA LEU A 7 -14.93 23.59 4.34
C LEU A 7 -15.75 22.92 3.21
N SER A 8 -15.12 22.81 2.03
CA SER A 8 -15.66 22.01 0.92
C SER A 8 -15.69 20.55 1.35
N LEU A 9 -16.87 20.08 1.79
CA LEU A 9 -17.15 18.68 2.03
C LEU A 9 -17.01 17.97 0.68
N ARG A 10 -15.87 17.30 0.46
CA ARG A 10 -15.69 16.47 -0.74
C ARG A 10 -16.67 15.30 -0.64
N ILE A 11 -17.85 15.46 -1.22
CA ILE A 11 -18.79 14.36 -1.43
C ILE A 11 -18.13 13.44 -2.45
N TYR A 12 -17.46 12.39 -1.97
CA TYR A 12 -16.96 11.33 -2.84
C TYR A 12 -18.17 10.64 -3.46
N ASN A 13 -18.28 10.75 -4.78
CA ASN A 13 -19.32 10.06 -5.54
C ASN A 13 -19.03 8.55 -5.52
N MET A 14 -19.52 7.86 -4.48
CA MET A 14 -19.39 6.41 -4.26
C MET A 14 -19.97 5.56 -5.40
N SER A 15 -20.72 6.14 -6.35
CA SER A 15 -21.29 5.40 -7.49
C SER A 15 -20.24 4.86 -8.47
N LYS A 16 -18.97 5.30 -8.37
CA LYS A 16 -17.86 4.86 -9.22
C LYS A 16 -16.63 4.49 -8.40
N LEU A 17 -16.80 3.65 -7.38
CA LEU A 17 -15.64 3.03 -6.74
C LEU A 17 -15.00 2.04 -7.72
N ILE A 18 -13.94 2.47 -8.41
CA ILE A 18 -13.12 1.57 -9.23
C ILE A 18 -12.20 0.83 -8.27
N LEU A 19 -12.55 -0.44 -8.00
CA LEU A 19 -11.67 -1.34 -7.26
C LEU A 19 -10.60 -1.88 -8.21
N GLY A 20 -9.37 -1.99 -7.70
CA GLY A 20 -8.27 -2.61 -8.43
C GLY A 20 -8.45 -4.11 -8.63
N PRO A 21 -7.56 -4.76 -9.38
CA PRO A 21 -7.59 -6.20 -9.60
C PRO A 21 -7.47 -6.98 -8.29
N LYS A 22 -8.24 -8.07 -8.17
CA LYS A 22 -8.14 -8.98 -7.03
C LYS A 22 -6.89 -9.83 -7.17
N LEU A 23 -5.96 -9.71 -6.22
CA LEU A 23 -4.76 -10.54 -6.15
C LEU A 23 -4.90 -11.64 -5.10
N THR A 24 -4.30 -12.79 -5.36
CA THR A 24 -4.18 -13.88 -4.37
C THR A 24 -2.74 -13.95 -3.89
N PHE A 25 -2.52 -14.10 -2.58
CA PHE A 25 -1.19 -14.15 -1.97
C PHE A 25 -0.93 -15.52 -1.37
N ASP A 26 0.21 -16.14 -1.71
CA ASP A 26 0.68 -17.36 -1.08
C ASP A 26 1.56 -17.00 0.13
N PRO A 27 1.13 -17.31 1.37
CA PRO A 27 1.90 -17.00 2.57
C PRO A 27 3.18 -17.83 2.71
N LYS A 28 3.30 -18.98 2.04
CA LYS A 28 4.50 -19.83 2.13
C LYS A 28 5.67 -19.24 1.37
N THR A 29 5.40 -18.68 0.18
CA THR A 29 6.42 -18.10 -0.69
C THR A 29 6.51 -16.59 -0.58
N GLU A 30 5.59 -15.99 0.20
CA GLU A 30 5.43 -14.54 0.35
C GLU A 30 5.30 -13.80 -0.99
N LYS A 31 4.51 -14.37 -1.92
CA LYS A 31 4.35 -13.86 -3.29
C LYS A 31 2.89 -13.89 -3.74
N PHE A 32 2.54 -13.00 -4.66
CA PHE A 32 1.27 -13.06 -5.36
C PHE A 32 1.24 -14.22 -6.36
N VAL A 33 0.06 -14.81 -6.56
CA VAL A 33 -0.24 -15.90 -7.51
C VAL A 33 -1.47 -15.55 -8.35
N GLY A 34 -1.58 -16.14 -9.54
CA GLY A 34 -2.66 -15.88 -10.51
C GLY A 34 -2.23 -15.04 -11.70
N ALA A 35 -3.19 -14.56 -12.50
CA ALA A 35 -2.96 -13.94 -13.79
C ALA A 35 -2.03 -12.70 -13.74
N ASP A 36 -2.24 -11.80 -12.78
CA ASP A 36 -1.48 -10.55 -12.66
C ASP A 36 -0.28 -10.65 -11.70
N SER A 37 0.05 -11.86 -11.27
CA SER A 37 1.09 -12.09 -10.26
C SER A 37 2.47 -11.59 -10.67
N ALA A 38 2.83 -11.73 -11.95
CA ALA A 38 4.15 -11.35 -12.44
C ALA A 38 4.40 -9.84 -12.30
N GLU A 39 3.40 -9.01 -12.57
CA GLU A 39 3.50 -7.56 -12.42
C GLU A 39 3.42 -7.14 -10.95
N ALA A 40 2.47 -7.71 -10.20
CA ALA A 40 2.33 -7.44 -8.76
C ALA A 40 3.60 -7.79 -7.97
N ASN A 41 4.25 -8.91 -8.29
CA ASN A 41 5.48 -9.34 -7.63
C ASN A 41 6.68 -8.42 -7.91
N LYS A 42 6.70 -7.66 -9.01
CA LYS A 42 7.74 -6.63 -9.25
C LYS A 42 7.63 -5.45 -8.29
N LEU A 43 6.44 -5.21 -7.75
CA LEU A 43 6.18 -4.11 -6.80
C LEU A 43 6.54 -4.50 -5.37
N LEU A 44 6.82 -5.77 -5.09
CA LEU A 44 7.34 -6.21 -3.81
C LEU A 44 8.75 -5.66 -3.63
N ARG A 45 8.89 -4.71 -2.70
CA ARG A 45 10.17 -4.05 -2.36
C ARG A 45 10.97 -4.83 -1.31
N TYR A 46 10.81 -6.15 -1.25
CA TYR A 46 11.43 -6.95 -0.20
C TYR A 46 12.94 -7.15 -0.48
N GLU A 47 13.70 -6.06 -0.45
CA GLU A 47 15.07 -6.14 0.01
C GLU A 47 14.98 -6.48 1.49
N MET A 48 15.64 -7.57 1.90
CA MET A 48 15.80 -7.89 3.32
C MET A 48 16.28 -6.61 4.01
N ARG A 49 15.41 -5.97 4.81
CA ARG A 49 15.83 -4.80 5.56
C ARG A 49 16.98 -5.26 6.44
N LYS A 50 18.09 -4.52 6.42
CA LYS A 50 19.17 -4.76 7.37
C LYS A 50 18.55 -4.88 8.76
N GLU A 51 18.92 -5.94 9.47
CA GLU A 51 18.47 -6.16 10.84
C GLU A 51 18.68 -4.88 11.65
N PHE A 52 17.79 -4.66 12.61
CA PHE A 52 17.94 -3.54 13.54
C PHE A 52 19.21 -3.78 14.38
N ALA A 53 20.33 -3.19 13.98
CA ALA A 53 21.59 -3.28 14.71
C ALA A 53 21.50 -2.43 15.98
N ILE A 54 21.40 -3.09 17.14
CA ILE A 54 21.55 -2.42 18.43
C ILE A 54 23.02 -2.00 18.54
N GLN A 55 23.29 -0.68 18.55
CA GLN A 55 24.62 -0.19 18.82
C GLN A 55 25.00 -0.57 20.24
N GLN A 56 26.02 -1.41 20.38
CA GLN A 56 26.56 -1.76 21.68
C GLN A 56 27.35 -0.55 22.18
N ILE A 57 26.69 0.32 22.95
CA ILE A 57 27.35 1.43 23.63
C ILE A 57 28.21 0.80 24.73
N SER A 58 29.54 0.77 24.53
CA SER A 58 30.47 0.46 25.60
C SER A 58 30.43 1.60 26.61
N ILE A 59 30.02 1.28 27.84
CA ILE A 59 30.09 2.16 29.02
C ILE A 59 31.49 2.04 29.61
#